data_AF-A0A1L9VNC5-F1
#
_entry.id   AF-A0A1L9VNC5-F1
#
_cell.length_a   1.000
_cell.length_b   1.000
_cell.length_c   1.000
_cell.angle_alpha   90.00
_cell.angle_beta   90.00
_cell.angle_gamma   90.00
#
_symmetry.space_group_name_H-M   'P 1'
#
loop_
_entity.id
_entity.type
_entity.pdbx_description
1 polymer ?
#
loop_
_entity_poly.entity_id
_entity_poly.type
_entity_poly.pdbx_seq_one_letter_code
_entity_poly.pdbx_strand_id
1 'polypeptide(L)'
;MTVVIAKEVTWRVDEIESWNTQQTQDRPVTRQKRIIATGGLKGRWAATRANAGDTGSADMAIPIPFDITIDSSADALTDFTSEYSRLAPVLAVKHRLTMTIVTGSETINRETGSLVDKRDTVRVLGATVPIHVYEYVEGSMVSERLEASDAVLPQYNGCSGSPPGYSN
;
A
#
# COMPACT_ATOMS: atom_id res chain seq x y z
N MET A 1 10.24 20.45 -33.00
CA MET A 1 9.04 20.00 -32.26
C MET A 1 9.45 19.76 -30.83
N THR A 2 8.75 20.36 -29.86
CA THR A 2 9.03 20.11 -28.45
C THR A 2 8.04 19.07 -27.92
N VAL A 3 8.56 18.06 -27.23
CA VAL A 3 7.77 16.99 -26.61
C VAL A 3 8.02 16.97 -25.11
N VAL A 4 6.98 16.68 -24.34
CA VAL A 4 7.09 16.40 -22.90
C VAL A 4 7.42 14.92 -22.74
N ILE A 5 8.34 14.62 -21.84
CA ILE A 5 8.71 13.26 -21.47
C ILE A 5 8.62 13.09 -19.96
N ALA A 6 8.23 11.91 -19.50
CA ALA A 6 8.48 11.51 -18.12
C ALA A 6 9.91 10.97 -18.01
N LYS A 7 10.60 11.37 -16.94
CA LYS A 7 12.02 11.06 -16.70
C LYS A 7 12.24 10.20 -15.48
N GLU A 8 11.40 10.41 -14.48
CA GLU A 8 11.49 9.69 -13.23
C GLU A 8 10.09 9.52 -12.66
N VAL A 9 9.82 8.32 -12.15
CA VAL A 9 8.65 8.04 -11.33
C VAL A 9 9.16 7.46 -10.02
N THR A 10 8.75 8.04 -8.91
CA THR A 10 8.98 7.49 -7.58
C THR A 10 7.65 7.20 -6.92
N TRP A 11 7.63 6.17 -6.08
CA TRP A 11 6.44 5.78 -5.35
C TRP A 11 6.74 5.37 -3.92
N ARG A 12 5.72 5.47 -3.10
CA ARG A 12 5.70 5.09 -1.70
C ARG A 12 4.33 4.54 -1.36
N VAL A 13 4.28 3.38 -0.72
CA VAL A 13 3.07 2.80 -0.16
C VAL A 13 3.10 2.98 1.35
N ASP A 14 2.10 3.68 1.85
CA ASP A 14 1.84 3.82 3.27
C ASP A 14 0.76 2.83 3.70
N GLU A 15 0.96 2.21 4.84
CA GLU A 15 -0.06 1.48 5.58
C GLU A 15 -0.52 2.31 6.77
N ILE A 16 -1.83 2.35 6.98
CA ILE A 16 -2.49 3.07 8.06
C ILE A 16 -3.37 2.07 8.77
N GLU A 17 -2.94 1.69 9.96
CA GLU A 17 -3.68 0.82 10.85
C GLU A 17 -4.49 1.68 11.82
N SER A 18 -5.68 1.21 12.13
CA SER A 18 -6.54 1.77 13.16
C SER A 18 -7.18 0.64 13.92
N TRP A 19 -7.07 0.64 15.25
CA TRP A 19 -7.72 -0.36 16.08
C TRP A 19 -8.46 0.29 17.24
N ASN A 20 -9.52 -0.38 17.68
CA ASN A 20 -10.25 -0.02 18.89
C ASN A 20 -10.17 -1.19 19.88
N THR A 21 -9.49 -0.96 21.00
CA THR A 21 -9.27 -1.98 22.03
C THR A 21 -10.48 -2.21 22.93
N GLN A 22 -11.52 -1.38 22.90
CA GLN A 22 -12.71 -1.57 23.74
C GLN A 22 -13.98 -1.17 23.00
N GLN A 23 -15.04 -1.98 23.15
CA GLN A 23 -16.35 -1.77 22.52
C GLN A 23 -17.13 -0.53 23.04
N THR A 24 -16.46 0.41 23.71
CA THR A 24 -17.04 1.64 24.23
C THR A 24 -16.79 2.79 23.28
N GLN A 25 -17.87 3.43 22.83
CA GLN A 25 -17.93 4.45 21.77
C GLN A 25 -17.08 5.73 21.99
N ASP A 26 -16.44 5.89 23.15
CA ASP A 26 -16.01 7.19 23.66
C ASP A 26 -14.48 7.32 23.88
N ARG A 27 -13.68 6.38 23.35
CA ARG A 27 -12.21 6.43 23.44
C ARG A 27 -11.53 6.69 22.08
N PRO A 28 -10.36 7.37 22.08
CA PRO A 28 -9.65 7.70 20.86
C PRO A 28 -9.16 6.43 20.16
N VAL A 29 -9.51 6.29 18.89
CA VAL A 29 -8.99 5.25 18.00
C VAL A 29 -7.48 5.39 17.92
N THR A 30 -6.74 4.34 18.27
CA THR A 30 -5.29 4.33 18.07
C THR A 30 -5.03 4.17 16.58
N ARG A 31 -4.14 5.01 16.03
CA ARG A 31 -3.80 5.03 14.61
C ARG A 31 -2.29 4.99 14.43
N GLN A 32 -1.82 3.98 13.72
CA GLN A 32 -0.41 3.83 13.35
C GLN A 32 -0.28 4.04 11.84
N LYS A 33 0.82 4.69 11.43
CA LYS A 33 1.17 4.86 10.01
C LYS A 33 2.59 4.36 9.81
N ARG A 34 2.79 3.42 8.89
CA ARG A 34 4.12 2.93 8.49
C ARG A 34 4.29 2.92 6.98
N ILE A 35 5.54 2.87 6.53
CA ILE A 35 5.90 2.76 5.11
C ILE A 35 6.17 1.29 4.84
N ILE A 36 5.44 0.68 3.91
CA ILE A 36 5.55 -0.74 3.61
C ILE A 36 6.23 -1.04 2.28
N ALA A 37 6.31 -0.06 1.39
CA ALA A 37 7.08 -0.17 0.16
C ALA A 37 7.51 1.21 -0.34
N THR A 38 8.69 1.27 -0.94
CA THR A 38 9.17 2.43 -1.70
C THR A 38 9.83 1.95 -2.97
N GLY A 39 9.89 2.81 -3.98
CA GLY A 39 10.61 2.49 -5.20
C GLY A 39 10.66 3.67 -6.15
N GLY A 40 11.35 3.46 -7.26
CA GLY A 40 11.40 4.43 -8.32
C GLY A 40 12.08 3.88 -9.57
N LEU A 41 11.70 4.45 -10.71
CA LEU A 41 12.29 4.18 -12.01
C LEU A 41 12.73 5.49 -12.62
N LYS A 42 13.92 5.47 -13.21
CA LYS A 42 14.41 6.50 -14.11
C LYS A 42 14.37 5.97 -15.53
N GLY A 43 13.93 6.78 -16.46
CA GLY A 43 13.73 6.37 -17.84
C GLY A 43 13.43 7.54 -18.76
N ARG A 44 13.06 7.21 -19.99
CA ARG A 44 12.58 8.19 -20.96
C ARG A 44 11.28 7.67 -21.56
N TRP A 45 10.15 8.16 -21.04
CA TRP A 45 8.83 7.80 -21.54
C TRP A 45 8.21 9.00 -22.24
N ALA A 46 7.86 8.84 -23.51
CA ALA A 46 7.26 9.87 -24.33
C ALA A 46 5.80 9.52 -24.62
N ALA A 47 4.97 10.53 -24.90
CA ALA A 47 3.59 10.29 -25.28
C ALA A 47 3.52 9.50 -26.59
N THR A 48 2.78 8.40 -26.59
CA THR A 48 2.43 7.67 -27.81
C THR A 48 1.19 8.30 -28.42
N ARG A 49 1.27 8.65 -29.71
CA ARG A 49 0.09 9.14 -30.44
C ARG A 49 -0.88 7.98 -30.63
N ALA A 50 -2.06 8.07 -30.03
CA ALA A 50 -3.15 7.13 -30.29
C ALA A 50 -3.70 7.36 -31.71
N ASN A 51 -3.15 6.64 -32.70
CA ASN A 51 -3.58 6.57 -34.10
C ASN A 51 -3.65 7.89 -34.90
N ALA A 52 -3.27 7.81 -36.19
CA ALA A 52 -3.13 8.96 -37.09
C ALA A 52 -4.46 9.60 -37.58
N GLY A 53 -5.60 9.29 -36.95
CA GLY A 53 -6.92 9.70 -37.42
C GLY A 53 -7.74 10.58 -36.47
N ASP A 54 -7.31 10.76 -35.22
CA ASP A 54 -8.08 11.53 -34.25
C ASP A 54 -7.52 12.95 -34.11
N THR A 55 -8.13 13.87 -34.86
CA THR A 55 -7.89 15.33 -34.78
C THR A 55 -8.58 15.99 -33.59
N GLY A 56 -9.22 15.22 -32.72
CA GLY A 56 -9.65 15.71 -31.41
C GLY A 56 -8.46 16.02 -30.53
N SER A 57 -8.66 16.91 -29.55
CA SER A 57 -7.79 17.14 -28.40
C SER A 57 -7.70 15.88 -27.50
N ALA A 58 -7.38 14.73 -28.09
CA ALA A 58 -7.34 13.44 -27.42
C ALA A 58 -6.10 13.39 -26.53
N ASP A 59 -6.37 13.21 -25.24
CA ASP A 59 -5.42 13.06 -24.14
C ASP A 59 -4.12 12.35 -24.58
N MET A 60 -3.04 13.11 -24.68
CA MET A 60 -1.71 12.52 -24.87
C MET A 60 -1.28 11.85 -23.56
N ALA A 61 -1.52 10.55 -23.45
CA ALA A 61 -1.05 9.74 -22.33
C ALA A 61 0.42 9.32 -22.54
N ILE A 62 1.22 9.37 -21.46
CA ILE A 62 2.57 8.81 -21.41
C ILE A 62 2.47 7.48 -20.64
N PRO A 63 2.55 6.31 -21.31
CA PRO A 63 2.54 5.03 -20.61
C PRO A 63 3.88 4.85 -19.89
N ILE A 64 3.83 4.59 -18.58
CA ILE A 64 5.01 4.29 -17.75
C ILE A 64 4.78 2.93 -17.12
N PRO A 65 5.42 1.85 -17.63
CA PRO A 65 5.32 0.53 -17.02
C PRO A 65 6.16 0.49 -15.74
N PHE A 66 5.54 0.10 -14.63
CA PHE A 66 6.21 -0.19 -13.37
C PHE A 66 5.37 -1.16 -12.55
N ASP A 67 6.05 -1.94 -11.71
CA ASP A 67 5.43 -2.86 -10.78
C ASP A 67 5.76 -2.45 -9.35
N ILE A 68 4.79 -2.58 -8.44
CA ILE A 68 4.98 -2.39 -7.01
C ILE A 68 4.90 -3.74 -6.35
N THR A 69 6.00 -4.17 -5.73
CA THR A 69 6.03 -5.36 -4.88
C THR A 69 6.03 -4.92 -3.42
N ILE A 70 5.14 -5.49 -2.63
CA ILE A 70 5.09 -5.31 -1.17
C ILE A 70 5.60 -6.61 -0.56
N ASP A 71 6.60 -6.53 0.32
CA ASP A 71 7.14 -7.71 0.98
C ASP A 71 6.08 -8.31 1.92
N SER A 72 6.00 -9.63 1.95
CA SER A 72 5.24 -10.41 2.95
C SER A 72 5.57 -10.04 4.40
N SER A 73 6.77 -9.51 4.67
CA SER A 73 7.15 -9.00 5.99
C SER A 73 6.37 -7.75 6.42
N ALA A 74 5.63 -7.11 5.50
CA ALA A 74 4.80 -5.95 5.77
C ALA A 74 3.34 -6.32 6.13
N ASP A 75 3.11 -7.56 6.56
CA ASP A 75 1.81 -8.00 7.07
C ASP A 75 1.44 -7.19 8.33
N ALA A 76 0.26 -6.58 8.37
CA ALA A 76 -0.23 -5.82 9.50
C ALA A 76 -0.44 -6.71 10.75
N LEU A 77 -0.62 -8.02 10.55
CA LEU A 77 -0.81 -8.99 11.62
C LEU A 77 0.45 -9.23 12.44
N THR A 78 1.66 -8.99 11.89
CA THR A 78 2.91 -9.18 12.65
C THR A 78 3.05 -8.18 13.79
N ASP A 79 2.45 -7.00 13.64
CA ASP A 79 2.49 -5.93 14.64
C ASP A 79 1.42 -6.13 15.71
N PHE A 80 0.48 -7.04 15.49
CA PHE A 80 -0.58 -7.37 16.42
C PHE A 80 -0.07 -8.38 17.46
N THR A 81 0.44 -7.87 18.58
CA THR A 81 0.87 -8.72 19.69
C THR A 81 -0.34 -9.33 20.41
N SER A 82 -0.18 -10.57 20.90
CA SER A 82 -1.23 -11.32 21.61
C SER A 82 -1.74 -10.64 22.89
N GLU A 83 -1.09 -9.57 23.35
CA GLU A 83 -1.56 -8.77 24.49
C GLU A 83 -2.90 -8.09 24.22
N TYR A 84 -3.25 -7.86 22.95
CA TYR A 84 -4.51 -7.26 22.53
C TYR A 84 -5.65 -8.28 22.32
N SER A 85 -5.37 -9.59 22.37
CA SER A 85 -6.35 -10.64 22.05
C SER A 85 -7.51 -10.74 23.04
N ARG A 86 -7.31 -10.28 24.29
CA ARG A 86 -8.32 -10.38 25.36
C ARG A 86 -9.58 -9.54 25.13
N LEU A 87 -9.59 -8.63 24.14
CA LEU A 87 -10.69 -7.70 23.89
C LEU A 87 -11.23 -7.71 22.45
N ALA A 88 -10.87 -8.69 21.61
CA ALA A 88 -11.28 -8.78 20.20
C ALA A 88 -11.29 -7.42 19.46
N PRO A 89 -10.13 -6.73 19.34
CA PRO A 89 -10.11 -5.39 18.74
C PRO A 89 -10.50 -5.46 17.26
N VAL A 90 -11.33 -4.52 16.83
CA VAL A 90 -11.58 -4.32 15.39
C VAL A 90 -10.35 -3.61 14.81
N LEU A 91 -9.50 -4.35 14.09
CA LEU A 91 -8.39 -3.81 13.33
C LEU A 91 -8.88 -3.43 11.92
N ALA A 92 -8.64 -2.19 11.52
CA ALA A 92 -8.89 -1.69 10.17
C ALA A 92 -7.57 -1.20 9.57
N VAL A 93 -7.17 -1.82 8.46
CA VAL A 93 -5.96 -1.50 7.71
C VAL A 93 -6.34 -0.74 6.44
N LYS A 94 -5.61 0.35 6.13
CA LYS A 94 -5.79 1.13 4.91
C LYS A 94 -4.45 1.41 4.25
N HIS A 95 -4.35 1.10 2.97
CA HIS A 95 -3.15 1.38 2.18
C HIS A 95 -3.32 2.62 1.32
N ARG A 96 -2.24 3.39 1.15
CA ARG A 96 -2.19 4.58 0.29
C ARG A 96 -0.94 4.58 -0.56
N LEU A 97 -1.11 4.66 -1.87
CA LEU A 97 -0.03 4.86 -2.82
C LEU A 97 0.18 6.35 -3.04
N THR A 98 1.39 6.84 -2.81
CA THR A 98 1.83 8.17 -3.23
C THR A 98 2.83 8.02 -4.37
N MET A 99 2.58 8.69 -5.49
CA MET A 99 3.45 8.71 -6.65
C MET A 99 3.91 10.13 -6.94
N THR A 100 5.16 10.26 -7.37
CA THR A 100 5.72 11.50 -7.88
C THR A 100 6.31 11.23 -9.27
N ILE A 101 5.97 12.07 -10.25
CA ILE A 101 6.46 11.99 -11.62
C ILE A 101 7.24 13.26 -11.91
N VAL A 102 8.49 13.11 -12.34
CA VAL A 102 9.32 14.20 -12.84
C VAL A 102 9.26 14.18 -14.37
N THR A 103 8.90 15.31 -14.96
CA THR A 103 8.86 15.50 -16.41
C THR A 103 10.01 16.36 -16.89
N GLY A 104 10.43 16.12 -18.13
CA GLY A 104 11.33 16.97 -18.89
C GLY A 104 10.71 17.37 -20.22
N SER A 105 11.45 18.18 -20.98
CA SER A 105 11.09 18.48 -22.37
C SER A 105 12.28 18.24 -23.29
N GLU A 106 11.99 17.77 -24.48
CA GLU A 106 12.99 17.57 -25.53
C GLU A 106 12.54 18.28 -26.80
N THR A 107 13.45 19.01 -27.43
CA THR A 107 13.21 19.64 -28.72
C THR A 107 13.90 18.84 -29.80
N ILE A 108 13.11 18.32 -30.74
CA ILE A 108 13.56 17.46 -31.83
C ILE A 108 13.45 18.24 -33.15
N ASN A 109 14.50 18.21 -33.97
CA ASN A 109 14.44 18.72 -35.34
C ASN A 109 13.51 17.82 -36.15
N ARG A 110 12.48 18.41 -36.78
CA ARG A 110 11.47 17.64 -37.52
C ARG A 110 12.02 16.99 -38.79
N GLU A 111 13.01 17.62 -39.43
CA GLU A 111 13.56 17.15 -40.71
C GLU A 111 14.54 16.00 -40.48
N THR A 112 15.40 16.13 -39.47
CA THR A 112 16.47 15.15 -39.20
C THR A 112 16.13 14.15 -38.11
N GLY A 113 15.04 14.37 -37.35
CA GLY A 113 14.70 13.58 -36.16
C GLY A 113 15.70 13.73 -35.01
N SER A 114 16.68 14.63 -35.13
CA SER A 114 17.76 14.77 -34.14
C SER A 114 17.32 15.59 -32.93
N LEU A 115 17.81 15.20 -31.74
CA LEU A 115 17.64 15.98 -30.52
C LEU A 115 18.46 17.27 -30.61
N VAL A 116 17.78 18.42 -30.47
CA VAL A 116 18.38 19.77 -30.56
C VAL A 116 18.59 20.35 -29.16
N ASP A 117 17.64 20.10 -28.25
CA ASP A 117 17.69 20.63 -26.89
C ASP A 117 16.98 19.65 -25.93
N LYS A 118 17.45 19.62 -24.67
CA LYS A 118 16.92 18.78 -23.61
C LYS A 118 16.89 19.56 -22.30
N ARG A 119 15.69 19.67 -21.73
CA ARG A 119 15.49 20.22 -20.39
C ARG A 119 15.19 19.10 -19.40
N ASP A 120 16.03 18.98 -18.37
CA ASP A 120 15.99 17.86 -17.44
C ASP A 120 14.83 17.87 -16.46
N THR A 121 14.38 19.03 -16.03
CA THR A 121 13.20 19.14 -15.18
C THR A 121 12.32 20.28 -15.64
N VAL A 122 11.08 19.96 -15.97
CA VAL A 122 10.05 20.91 -16.39
C VAL A 122 8.98 21.01 -15.31
N ARG A 123 8.45 19.87 -14.83
CA ARG A 123 7.48 19.82 -13.74
C ARG A 123 7.68 18.59 -12.87
N VAL A 124 7.25 18.70 -11.62
CA VAL A 124 7.07 17.58 -10.71
C VAL A 124 5.58 17.49 -10.39
N LEU A 125 4.99 16.33 -10.64
CA LEU A 125 3.58 16.04 -10.43
C LEU A 125 3.46 14.98 -9.34
N GLY A 126 2.51 15.13 -8.43
CA GLY A 126 2.29 14.19 -7.33
C GLY A 126 0.83 13.80 -7.22
N ALA A 127 0.58 12.54 -6.88
CA ALA A 127 -0.76 12.04 -6.59
C ALA A 127 -0.72 11.06 -5.42
N THR A 128 -1.77 11.07 -4.60
CA THR A 128 -1.96 10.07 -3.55
C THR A 128 -3.32 9.43 -3.73
N VAL A 129 -3.34 8.11 -3.89
CA VAL A 129 -4.55 7.32 -4.12
C VAL A 129 -4.69 6.22 -3.06
N PRO A 130 -5.91 5.91 -2.60
CA PRO A 130 -6.13 4.75 -1.75
C PRO A 130 -5.92 3.47 -2.56
N ILE A 131 -5.30 2.45 -1.94
CA ILE A 131 -5.25 1.10 -2.49
C ILE A 131 -6.29 0.29 -1.73
N HIS A 132 -7.30 -0.20 -2.43
CA HIS A 132 -8.28 -1.11 -1.85
C HIS A 132 -7.68 -2.52 -1.89
N VAL A 133 -7.20 -3.00 -0.75
CA VAL A 133 -6.81 -4.40 -0.59
C VAL A 133 -8.11 -5.17 -0.32
N TYR A 134 -8.61 -5.87 -1.35
CA TYR A 134 -9.68 -6.84 -1.18
C TYR A 134 -9.06 -8.13 -0.66
N GLU A 135 -8.90 -8.23 0.64
CA GLU A 135 -8.47 -9.46 1.28
C GLU A 135 -9.66 -10.44 1.27
N TYR A 136 -9.71 -11.32 0.27
CA TYR A 136 -10.52 -12.53 0.35
C TYR A 136 -9.76 -13.52 1.23
N VAL A 137 -9.81 -13.32 2.55
CA VAL A 137 -9.38 -14.36 3.47
C VAL A 137 -10.53 -15.36 3.56
N GLU A 138 -10.32 -16.56 3.04
CA GLU A 138 -11.23 -17.68 3.30
C GLU A 138 -11.28 -17.88 4.81
N GLY A 139 -12.47 -17.82 5.42
CA GLY A 139 -12.63 -17.75 6.88
C GLY A 139 -11.91 -18.86 7.65
N SER A 140 -11.62 -19.98 6.98
CA SER A 140 -10.77 -21.08 7.47
C SER A 140 -9.37 -20.63 7.89
N MET A 141 -8.69 -19.75 7.14
CA MET A 141 -7.34 -19.30 7.47
C MET A 141 -7.29 -18.34 8.66
N VAL A 142 -8.35 -17.56 8.88
CA VAL A 142 -8.47 -16.69 10.06
C VAL A 142 -8.65 -17.55 11.31
N SER A 143 -9.52 -18.57 11.24
CA SER A 143 -9.76 -19.49 12.35
C SER A 143 -8.52 -20.32 12.69
N GLU A 144 -7.83 -20.88 11.70
CA GLU A 144 -6.63 -21.71 11.91
C GLU A 144 -5.47 -20.92 12.53
N ARG A 145 -5.32 -19.64 12.17
CA ARG A 145 -4.30 -18.75 12.74
C ARG A 145 -4.64 -18.25 14.14
N LEU A 146 -5.92 -18.01 14.45
CA LEU A 146 -6.35 -17.70 15.82
C LEU A 146 -6.12 -18.90 16.75
N GLU A 147 -6.49 -20.09 16.31
CA GLU A 147 -6.31 -21.35 17.07
C GLU A 147 -4.83 -21.67 17.31
N ALA A 148 -3.94 -21.39 16.36
CA ALA A 148 -2.50 -21.55 16.54
C ALA A 148 -1.93 -20.59 17.60
N SER A 149 -2.53 -19.41 17.81
CA SER A 149 -2.11 -18.45 18.84
C SER A 149 -2.59 -18.84 20.25
N ASP A 150 -3.73 -19.53 20.34
CA ASP A 150 -4.27 -20.08 21.60
C ASP A 150 -3.57 -21.39 22.03
N ALA A 151 -2.84 -22.05 21.12
CA ALA A 151 -2.14 -23.30 21.41
C ALA A 151 -0.97 -23.18 22.40
N VAL A 152 -0.60 -21.96 22.83
CA VAL A 152 0.42 -21.70 23.86
C VAL A 152 -0.20 -21.09 25.12
N LEU A 153 -1.38 -21.56 25.52
CA LEU A 153 -1.77 -21.45 26.92
C LEU A 153 -0.94 -22.46 27.73
N PRO A 154 -0.18 -22.05 28.76
CA PRO A 154 0.56 -22.99 29.59
C PRO A 154 -0.45 -23.97 30.17
N GLN A 155 -0.35 -25.23 29.74
CA GLN A 155 -1.08 -26.31 30.39
C GLN A 155 -0.60 -26.34 31.84
N TYR A 156 -1.48 -25.94 32.76
CA TYR A 156 -1.29 -26.21 34.18
C TYR A 156 -1.29 -27.72 34.35
N ASN A 157 -0.10 -28.32 34.24
CA ASN A 157 0.13 -29.70 34.60
C ASN A 157 -0.09 -29.84 36.10
N GLY A 158 -1.25 -30.39 36.47
CA GLY A 158 -1.52 -30.83 37.84
C GLY A 158 -2.57 -29.98 38.55
N CYS A 159 -3.83 -30.40 38.42
CA CYS A 159 -4.64 -30.86 39.55
C CYS A 159 -6.09 -31.00 39.08
N SER A 160 -6.48 -32.24 38.78
CA SER A 160 -7.87 -32.70 38.88
C SER A 160 -8.28 -32.66 40.37
N GLY A 161 -8.45 -31.47 40.92
CA GLY A 161 -9.08 -31.26 42.22
C GLY A 161 -10.51 -30.82 41.95
N SER A 162 -11.48 -31.66 42.33
CA SER A 162 -12.88 -31.27 42.37
C SER A 162 -13.01 -29.91 43.09
N PRO A 163 -13.83 -28.97 42.60
CA PRO A 163 -14.03 -27.70 43.28
C PRO A 163 -14.48 -27.95 44.73
N PRO A 164 -14.01 -27.16 45.71
CA PRO A 164 -14.39 -27.36 47.11
C PRO A 164 -15.90 -27.25 47.27
N GLY A 165 -16.50 -28.25 47.91
CA GLY A 165 -17.93 -28.27 48.20
C GLY A 165 -18.26 -27.20 49.25
N TYR A 166 -19.07 -26.22 48.86
CA TYR A 166 -19.66 -25.30 49.81
C TYR A 166 -20.84 -25.97 50.50
N SER A 167 -20.72 -26.22 51.80
CA SER A 167 -21.86 -26.57 52.66
C SER A 167 -22.64 -25.30 53.01
N ASN A 168 -23.97 -25.37 52.92
CA ASN A 168 -24.89 -24.35 53.42
C ASN A 168 -24.83 -24.21 54.95
#